data_AF-A0A803MJE7-F1
#
_entry.id   AF-A0A803MJE7-F1
#
_cell.length_a   1.000
_cell.length_b   1.000
_cell.length_c   1.000
_cell.angle_alpha   90.00
_cell.angle_beta   90.00
_cell.angle_gamma   90.00
#
_symmetry.space_group_name_H-M   'P 1'
#
loop_
_entity.id
_entity.type
_entity.pdbx_description
1 polymer ?
#
loop_
_entity_poly.entity_id
_entity_poly.type
_entity_poly.pdbx_seq_one_letter_code
_entity_poly.pdbx_strand_id
1 'polypeptide(L)'
;MQINDDDDKVMLLSSPPWEILNLVSHYLDPNTLAIATCVSKTWSTCFSSDHLWDPLCTATFPTLATTLGSVAASLPRHRLYALGHTAALCRQWKPRKPRLSLDHLLFVIAVHLPGGSLNMIKPCIDMRRDPHGLFRFDVEVVEERELSLEELKEAKVTWTVAEKEWKAVFVLAEESVGKLASGVDGFFSKELPSPGCCSNTMSSGLVADIRFGLKDSQDSSRRSSGDRMSRIEKVSVGVMSVLNWRHVSVEDVLFYLEHFLQV
;
A
#
# COMPACT_ATOMS: atom_id res chain seq x y z
N MET A 1 -14.88 70.95 -50.55
CA MET A 1 -14.51 69.54 -50.69
C MET A 1 -13.00 69.47 -50.78
N GLN A 2 -12.35 69.23 -49.65
CA GLN A 2 -11.04 68.62 -49.41
C GLN A 2 -10.69 68.97 -47.97
N ILE A 3 -11.09 68.09 -47.06
CA ILE A 3 -10.61 68.06 -45.69
C ILE A 3 -9.30 67.29 -45.78
N ASN A 4 -8.21 67.93 -45.37
CA ASN A 4 -6.90 67.30 -45.25
C ASN A 4 -6.96 66.34 -44.05
N ASP A 5 -6.92 65.04 -44.34
CA ASP A 5 -6.47 64.02 -43.42
C ASP A 5 -4.94 64.14 -43.32
N ASP A 6 -4.41 64.53 -42.16
CA ASP A 6 -3.18 63.94 -41.64
C ASP A 6 -2.89 64.42 -40.21
N ASP A 7 -2.20 63.56 -39.48
CA ASP A 7 -1.63 63.73 -38.14
C ASP A 7 -2.52 63.47 -36.91
N ASP A 8 -3.29 62.37 -36.93
CA ASP A 8 -3.39 61.55 -35.71
C ASP A 8 -2.24 60.55 -35.70
N LYS A 9 -1.09 61.02 -35.22
CA LYS A 9 0.09 60.24 -34.91
C LYS A 9 -0.23 59.33 -33.72
N VAL A 10 -0.96 58.24 -33.99
CA VAL A 10 -1.06 57.09 -33.09
C VAL A 10 0.38 56.65 -32.84
N MET A 11 0.87 56.93 -31.64
CA MET A 11 2.05 56.29 -31.07
C MET A 11 1.79 54.79 -31.14
N LEU A 12 2.23 54.16 -32.23
CA LEU A 12 2.35 52.73 -32.37
C LEU A 12 3.27 52.28 -31.24
N LEU A 13 2.69 51.96 -30.10
CA LEU A 13 3.29 51.13 -29.08
C LEU A 13 3.56 49.80 -29.78
N SER A 14 4.74 49.69 -30.40
CA SER A 14 5.25 48.44 -30.92
C SER A 14 5.23 47.47 -29.73
N SER A 15 4.33 46.49 -29.77
CA SER A 15 4.32 45.41 -28.80
C SER A 15 5.76 44.93 -28.64
N PRO A 16 6.26 44.80 -27.39
CA PRO A 16 7.65 44.43 -27.17
C PRO A 16 7.98 43.18 -27.99
N PRO A 17 9.11 43.16 -28.72
CA PRO A 17 9.51 42.00 -29.50
C PRO A 17 9.44 40.73 -28.64
N TRP A 18 8.89 39.65 -29.19
CA TRP A 18 8.66 38.40 -28.46
C TRP A 18 9.98 37.82 -27.91
N GLU A 19 11.11 38.22 -28.48
CA GLU A 19 12.48 37.95 -28.05
C GLU A 19 12.76 38.47 -26.62
N ILE A 20 12.07 39.51 -26.16
CA ILE A 20 12.18 40.02 -24.79
C ILE A 20 11.65 38.99 -23.78
N LEU A 21 10.64 38.20 -24.15
CA LEU A 21 10.11 37.14 -23.27
C LEU A 21 11.19 36.08 -22.97
N ASN A 22 12.10 35.83 -23.91
CA ASN A 22 13.22 34.91 -23.72
C ASN A 22 14.33 35.48 -22.81
N LEU A 23 14.42 36.80 -22.66
CA LEU A 23 15.33 37.42 -21.69
C LEU A 23 14.73 37.37 -20.28
N VAL A 24 13.43 37.61 -20.17
CA VAL A 24 12.70 37.57 -18.89
C VAL A 24 12.67 36.15 -18.32
N SER A 25 12.55 35.11 -19.16
CA SER A 25 12.47 33.71 -18.72
C SER A 25 13.65 33.27 -17.84
N HIS A 26 14.85 33.81 -18.07
CA HIS A 26 16.05 33.47 -17.28
C HIS A 26 15.98 33.94 -15.82
N TYR A 27 15.08 34.87 -15.50
CA TYR A 27 14.87 35.39 -14.15
C TYR A 27 13.67 34.77 -13.43
N LEU A 28 12.92 33.90 -14.11
CA LEU A 28 11.73 33.27 -13.56
C LEU A 28 12.06 31.89 -12.97
N ASP A 29 11.43 31.57 -11.84
CA ASP A 29 11.50 30.22 -11.30
C ASP A 29 10.64 29.24 -12.13
N PRO A 30 10.89 27.92 -12.02
CA PRO A 30 10.19 26.91 -12.81
C PRO A 30 8.67 26.94 -12.66
N ASN A 31 8.12 27.29 -11.49
CA ASN A 31 6.67 27.36 -11.30
C ASN A 31 6.10 28.58 -12.01
N THR A 32 6.76 29.73 -11.90
CA THR A 32 6.34 30.95 -12.60
C THR A 32 6.43 30.79 -14.13
N LEU A 33 7.46 30.11 -14.64
CA LEU A 33 7.56 29.73 -16.06
C LEU A 33 6.38 28.86 -16.51
N ALA A 34 6.02 27.84 -15.73
CA ALA A 34 4.87 26.99 -16.04
C ALA A 34 3.57 27.79 -16.09
N ILE A 35 3.32 28.67 -15.11
CA ILE A 35 2.14 29.54 -15.09
C ILE A 35 2.11 30.49 -16.30
N ALA A 36 3.26 31.06 -16.67
CA ALA A 36 3.39 31.95 -17.81
C ALA A 36 2.99 31.27 -19.14
N THR A 37 3.25 29.96 -19.31
CA THR A 37 2.83 29.24 -20.52
C THR A 37 1.31 29.26 -20.76
N CYS A 38 0.50 29.47 -19.71
CA CYS A 38 -0.96 29.48 -19.79
C CYS A 38 -1.56 30.83 -20.23
N VAL A 39 -0.75 31.88 -20.37
CA VAL A 39 -1.24 33.25 -20.64
C VAL A 39 -1.71 33.43 -22.09
N SER A 40 -0.99 32.86 -23.05
CA SER A 40 -1.33 32.90 -24.48
C SER A 40 -0.58 31.82 -25.27
N LYS A 41 -0.96 31.57 -26.53
CA LYS A 41 -0.23 30.64 -27.41
C LYS A 41 1.23 31.06 -27.60
N THR A 42 1.49 32.36 -27.77
CA THR A 42 2.83 32.91 -27.93
C THR A 42 3.70 32.67 -26.69
N TRP A 43 3.14 32.92 -25.49
CA TRP A 43 3.81 32.66 -24.23
C TRP A 43 4.05 31.17 -24.02
N SER A 44 3.09 30.32 -24.37
CA SER A 44 3.24 28.86 -24.33
C SER A 44 4.43 28.40 -25.17
N THR A 45 4.53 28.83 -26.43
CA THR A 45 5.65 28.46 -27.30
C THR A 45 6.99 28.98 -26.76
N CYS A 46 7.05 30.24 -26.32
CA CYS A 46 8.28 30.83 -25.79
C CYS A 46 8.75 30.11 -24.52
N PHE A 47 7.88 30.02 -23.51
CA PHE A 47 8.25 29.50 -22.19
C PHE A 47 8.26 27.97 -22.12
N SER A 48 7.79 27.23 -23.12
CA SER A 48 7.94 25.76 -23.19
C SER A 48 9.21 25.31 -23.92
N SER A 49 10.02 26.25 -24.40
CA SER A 49 11.21 25.95 -25.22
C SER A 49 12.29 25.22 -24.42
N ASP A 50 12.88 24.19 -25.02
CA ASP A 50 13.76 23.25 -24.33
C ASP A 50 15.03 23.88 -23.74
N HIS A 51 15.56 24.94 -24.36
CA HIS A 51 16.76 25.63 -23.88
C HIS A 51 16.57 26.32 -22.52
N LEU A 52 15.32 26.64 -22.16
CA LEU A 52 14.99 27.21 -20.85
C LEU A 52 14.94 26.13 -19.77
N TRP A 53 14.41 24.96 -20.12
CA TRP A 53 14.16 23.88 -19.16
C TRP A 53 15.35 22.93 -18.98
N ASP A 54 16.26 22.87 -19.94
CA ASP A 54 17.47 22.04 -19.83
C ASP A 54 18.37 22.36 -18.62
N PRO A 55 18.79 23.62 -18.40
CA PRO A 55 19.59 23.95 -17.23
C PRO A 55 18.82 23.69 -15.93
N LEU A 56 17.51 23.97 -15.90
CA LEU A 56 16.66 23.74 -14.73
C LEU A 56 16.52 22.24 -14.40
N CYS A 57 16.30 21.41 -15.42
CA CYS A 57 16.19 19.95 -15.28
C CYS A 57 17.51 19.34 -14.87
N THR A 58 18.62 19.77 -15.46
CA THR A 58 19.97 19.29 -15.11
C THR A 58 20.35 19.69 -13.68
N ALA A 59 20.02 20.91 -13.25
CA ALA A 59 20.31 21.38 -11.89
C ALA A 59 19.46 20.67 -10.83
N THR A 60 18.18 20.43 -11.10
CA THR A 60 17.23 19.90 -10.09
C THR A 60 17.15 18.38 -10.11
N PHE A 61 17.23 17.76 -11.29
CA PHE A 61 17.06 16.33 -11.53
C PHE A 61 18.13 15.77 -12.47
N PRO A 62 19.43 15.82 -12.09
CA PRO A 62 20.55 15.49 -12.98
C PRO A 62 20.48 14.06 -13.55
N THR A 63 20.06 13.08 -12.74
CA THR A 63 19.90 11.68 -13.18
C THR A 63 18.76 11.52 -14.18
N LEU A 64 17.67 12.27 -14.01
CA LEU A 64 16.55 12.28 -14.95
C LEU A 64 16.97 12.91 -16.30
N ALA A 65 17.67 14.04 -16.24
CA ALA A 65 18.14 14.75 -17.43
C ALA A 65 19.13 13.91 -18.25
N THR A 66 20.01 13.15 -17.59
CA THR A 66 21.05 12.34 -18.25
C THR A 66 20.54 10.98 -18.70
N THR A 67 19.89 10.20 -17.83
CA THR A 67 19.46 8.83 -18.14
C THR A 67 18.22 8.82 -19.03
N LEU A 68 17.18 9.59 -18.67
CA LEU A 68 15.93 9.62 -19.44
C LEU A 68 16.02 10.57 -20.63
N GLY A 69 16.86 11.62 -20.59
CA GLY A 69 17.16 12.43 -21.77
C GLY A 69 17.82 11.63 -22.90
N SER A 70 18.63 10.61 -22.55
CA SER A 70 19.25 9.71 -23.54
C SER A 70 18.27 8.67 -24.11
N VAL A 71 17.32 8.18 -23.30
CA VAL A 71 16.39 7.12 -23.69
C VAL A 71 15.13 7.69 -24.36
N ALA A 72 14.72 8.89 -23.97
CA ALA A 72 13.52 9.57 -24.43
C ALA A 72 13.86 10.94 -25.02
N ALA A 73 14.80 10.97 -25.97
CA ALA A 73 15.25 12.19 -26.65
C ALA A 73 14.13 12.95 -27.38
N SER A 74 12.99 12.32 -27.62
CA SER A 74 11.79 12.94 -28.21
C SER A 74 10.89 13.66 -27.21
N LEU A 75 11.13 13.52 -25.90
CA LEU A 75 10.33 14.20 -24.88
C LEU A 75 10.85 15.63 -24.66
N PRO A 76 9.96 16.64 -24.71
CA PRO A 76 10.30 18.00 -24.33
C PRO A 76 10.85 18.10 -22.91
N ARG A 77 11.86 18.95 -22.71
CA ARG A 77 12.59 19.09 -21.44
C ARG A 77 11.72 19.61 -20.30
N HIS A 78 10.74 20.46 -20.61
CA HIS A 78 9.75 20.92 -19.62
C HIS A 78 8.89 19.76 -19.08
N ARG A 79 8.58 18.74 -19.90
CA ARG A 79 7.85 17.55 -19.44
C ARG A 79 8.70 16.66 -18.55
N LEU A 80 9.99 16.50 -18.89
CA LEU A 80 10.93 15.79 -18.01
C LEU A 80 11.05 16.50 -16.66
N TYR A 81 11.18 17.82 -16.66
CA TYR A 81 11.19 18.61 -15.42
C TYR A 81 9.90 18.37 -14.61
N ALA A 82 8.73 18.43 -15.24
CA ALA A 82 7.45 18.19 -14.59
C ALA A 82 7.33 16.77 -14.00
N LEU A 83 7.85 15.75 -14.69
CA LEU A 83 7.89 14.38 -14.18
C LEU A 83 8.78 14.27 -12.94
N GLY A 84 9.99 14.83 -13.00
CA GLY A 84 10.91 14.87 -11.86
C GLY A 84 10.31 15.61 -10.67
N HIS A 85 9.68 16.76 -10.93
CA HIS A 85 9.02 17.58 -9.93
C HIS A 85 7.84 16.85 -9.28
N THR A 86 6.98 16.23 -10.07
CA THR A 86 5.85 15.43 -9.57
C THR A 86 6.34 14.24 -8.74
N ALA A 87 7.36 13.52 -9.22
CA ALA A 87 7.95 12.41 -8.47
C ALA A 87 8.56 12.87 -7.14
N ALA A 88 9.22 14.04 -7.11
CA ALA A 88 9.75 14.63 -5.88
C ALA A 88 8.64 15.03 -4.90
N LEU A 89 7.56 15.64 -5.39
CA LEU A 89 6.39 15.97 -4.57
C LEU A 89 5.73 14.71 -4.01
N CYS A 90 5.54 13.67 -4.82
CA CYS A 90 4.98 12.39 -4.38
C CYS A 90 5.80 11.75 -3.24
N ARG A 91 7.13 11.89 -3.27
CA ARG A 91 8.01 11.41 -2.17
C ARG A 91 7.85 12.21 -0.87
N GLN A 92 7.42 13.47 -0.97
CA GLN A 92 7.20 14.35 0.19
C GLN A 92 5.78 14.24 0.75
N TRP A 93 4.83 13.76 -0.05
CA TRP A 93 3.47 13.56 0.41
C TRP A 93 3.47 12.48 1.49
N LYS A 94 3.04 12.88 2.69
CA LYS A 94 2.73 11.90 3.73
C LYS A 94 1.70 10.94 3.14
N PRO A 95 1.87 9.63 3.32
CA PRO A 95 0.82 8.68 2.96
C PRO A 95 -0.50 9.20 3.54
N ARG A 96 -1.57 9.12 2.76
CA ARG A 96 -2.91 9.35 3.31
C ARG A 96 -3.06 8.46 4.56
N LYS A 97 -3.97 8.80 5.48
CA LYS A 97 -4.34 7.83 6.53
C LYS A 97 -5.30 6.80 5.96
N PRO A 98 -5.29 5.54 6.45
CA PRO A 98 -6.34 4.60 6.12
C PRO A 98 -7.70 5.18 6.51
N ARG A 99 -8.69 5.03 5.63
CA ARG A 99 -10.11 5.28 5.90
C ARG A 99 -10.68 4.17 6.78
N LEU A 100 -10.11 2.97 6.69
CA LEU A 100 -10.46 1.85 7.55
C LEU A 100 -9.77 1.96 8.92
N SER A 101 -10.48 1.60 10.00
CA SER A 101 -9.92 1.48 11.36
C SER A 101 -10.19 0.09 11.92
N LEU A 102 -9.29 -0.41 12.76
CA LEU A 102 -9.47 -1.66 13.51
C LEU A 102 -10.77 -1.66 14.34
N ASP A 103 -11.23 -0.50 14.79
CA ASP A 103 -12.43 -0.38 15.63
C ASP A 103 -13.72 -0.77 14.88
N HIS A 104 -13.64 -0.79 13.54
CA HIS A 104 -14.72 -1.21 12.65
C HIS A 104 -14.50 -2.62 12.09
N LEU A 105 -13.52 -3.38 12.59
CA LEU A 105 -13.21 -4.71 12.07
C LEU A 105 -13.49 -5.82 13.08
N LEU A 106 -13.93 -6.96 12.56
CA LEU A 106 -14.14 -8.22 13.23
C LEU A 106 -13.23 -9.27 12.61
N PHE A 107 -12.51 -10.02 13.43
CA PHE A 107 -11.81 -11.22 12.98
C PHE A 107 -12.68 -12.44 13.26
N VAL A 108 -12.86 -13.23 12.22
CA VAL A 108 -13.55 -14.52 12.25
C VAL A 108 -12.51 -15.58 11.89
N ILE A 109 -12.13 -16.38 12.88
CA ILE A 109 -11.15 -17.46 12.71
C ILE A 109 -11.90 -18.77 12.92
N ALA A 110 -11.89 -19.62 11.91
CA ALA A 110 -12.47 -20.95 11.96
C ALA A 110 -11.37 -22.00 11.80
N VAL A 111 -11.31 -22.94 12.74
CA VAL A 111 -10.42 -24.10 12.70
C VAL A 111 -11.29 -25.33 12.51
N HIS A 112 -11.27 -25.89 11.30
CA HIS A 112 -11.99 -27.09 10.93
C HIS A 112 -11.13 -28.32 11.21
N LEU A 113 -11.66 -29.23 12.02
CA LEU A 113 -11.02 -30.47 12.45
C LEU A 113 -11.87 -31.66 11.99
N PRO A 114 -11.29 -32.88 11.88
CA PRO A 114 -12.05 -34.07 11.49
C PRO A 114 -13.28 -34.33 12.40
N GLY A 115 -13.17 -34.03 13.70
CA GLY A 115 -14.24 -34.22 14.69
C GLY A 115 -15.09 -32.99 15.01
N GLY A 116 -14.96 -31.86 14.30
CA GLY A 116 -15.76 -30.65 14.56
C GLY A 116 -15.09 -29.35 14.11
N SER A 117 -15.58 -28.19 14.56
CA SER A 117 -14.93 -26.90 14.28
C SER A 117 -14.88 -26.01 15.51
N LEU A 118 -13.76 -25.32 15.68
CA LEU A 118 -13.59 -24.23 16.64
C LEU A 118 -13.73 -22.91 15.89
N ASN A 119 -14.72 -22.10 16.27
CA ASN A 119 -14.98 -20.81 15.63
C ASN A 119 -14.81 -19.68 16.64
N MET A 120 -14.07 -18.65 16.25
CA MET A 120 -13.73 -17.52 17.09
C MET A 120 -14.10 -16.24 16.35
N ILE A 121 -14.97 -15.44 16.96
CA ILE A 121 -15.35 -14.13 16.45
C ILE A 121 -14.93 -13.09 17.48
N LYS A 122 -14.06 -12.16 17.10
CA LYS A 122 -13.54 -11.13 17.99
C LYS A 122 -13.50 -9.76 17.31
N PRO A 123 -14.07 -8.71 17.94
CA PRO A 123 -13.82 -7.34 17.53
C PRO A 123 -12.33 -7.00 17.68
N CYS A 124 -11.75 -6.33 16.68
CA CYS A 124 -10.31 -6.06 16.71
C CYS A 124 -9.91 -5.06 17.81
N ILE A 125 -10.86 -4.23 18.26
CA ILE A 125 -10.66 -3.29 19.36
C ILE A 125 -10.43 -3.99 20.71
N ASP A 126 -11.00 -5.19 20.89
CA ASP A 126 -10.90 -5.97 22.13
C ASP A 126 -9.62 -6.81 22.17
N MET A 127 -8.90 -6.90 21.05
CA MET A 127 -7.67 -7.68 20.96
C MET A 127 -6.48 -6.86 21.42
N ARG A 128 -5.55 -7.53 22.12
CA ARG A 128 -4.30 -6.91 22.56
C ARG A 128 -3.48 -6.48 21.33
N ARG A 129 -3.25 -5.18 21.21
CA ARG A 129 -2.42 -4.61 20.15
C ARG A 129 -0.93 -4.85 20.43
N ASP A 130 -0.18 -5.06 19.37
CA ASP A 130 1.28 -5.10 19.44
C ASP A 130 1.84 -3.73 19.84
N PRO A 131 2.76 -3.66 20.82
CA PRO A 131 3.30 -2.39 21.32
C PRO A 131 4.11 -1.61 20.27
N HIS A 132 4.57 -2.28 19.21
CA HIS A 132 5.30 -1.65 18.11
C HIS A 132 4.40 -1.30 16.92
N GLY A 133 3.08 -1.44 17.04
CA GLY A 133 2.12 -1.10 15.99
C GLY A 133 2.12 -2.07 14.80
N LEU A 134 2.58 -3.31 15.03
CA LEU A 134 2.55 -4.39 14.04
C LEU A 134 1.16 -5.00 13.96
N PHE A 135 0.76 -5.44 12.76
CA PHE A 135 -0.50 -6.14 12.55
C PHE A 135 -0.36 -7.60 13.02
N ARG A 136 -0.44 -7.78 14.32
CA ARG A 136 -0.37 -9.07 15.01
C ARG A 136 -1.26 -9.03 16.25
N PHE A 137 -2.04 -10.09 16.42
CA PHE A 137 -3.04 -10.20 17.46
C PHE A 137 -3.04 -11.59 18.06
N ASP A 138 -3.39 -11.64 19.33
CA ASP A 138 -3.44 -12.83 20.14
C ASP A 138 -4.87 -13.03 20.61
N VAL A 139 -5.44 -14.21 20.35
CA VAL A 139 -6.82 -14.55 20.71
C VAL A 139 -6.82 -15.79 21.59
N GLU A 140 -7.31 -15.63 22.81
CA GLU A 140 -7.45 -16.73 23.77
C GLU A 140 -8.63 -17.64 23.40
N VAL A 141 -8.41 -18.94 23.50
CA VAL A 141 -9.41 -19.98 23.23
C VAL A 141 -9.94 -20.50 24.56
N VAL A 142 -11.26 -20.45 24.74
CA VAL A 142 -11.93 -20.88 25.97
C VAL A 142 -12.32 -22.37 25.92
N GLU A 143 -12.30 -22.99 24.74
CA GLU A 143 -12.72 -24.37 24.55
C GLU A 143 -11.67 -25.35 25.11
N GLU A 144 -12.09 -26.30 25.95
CA GLU A 144 -11.20 -27.27 26.60
C GLU A 144 -10.98 -28.56 25.79
N ARG A 145 -11.32 -28.56 24.50
CA ARG A 145 -11.19 -29.74 23.65
C ARG A 145 -9.72 -30.15 23.51
N GLU A 146 -9.42 -31.37 23.93
CA GLU A 146 -8.14 -32.03 23.66
C GLU A 146 -8.10 -32.54 22.21
N LEU A 147 -6.96 -32.34 21.55
CA LEU A 147 -6.70 -32.71 20.16
C LEU A 147 -5.45 -33.59 20.10
N SER A 148 -5.53 -34.63 19.28
CA SER A 148 -4.34 -35.39 18.88
C SER A 148 -3.48 -34.59 17.89
N LEU A 149 -2.21 -34.97 17.79
CA LEU A 149 -1.30 -34.36 16.83
C LEU A 149 -1.72 -34.62 15.37
N GLU A 150 -2.35 -35.76 15.10
CA GLU A 150 -2.88 -36.09 13.77
C GLU A 150 -4.11 -35.24 13.42
N GLU A 151 -5.03 -34.99 14.35
CA GLU A 151 -6.15 -34.05 14.13
C GLU A 151 -5.65 -32.63 13.81
N LEU A 152 -4.58 -32.18 14.47
CA LEU A 152 -3.98 -30.87 14.23
C LEU A 152 -3.28 -30.77 12.87
N LYS A 153 -2.68 -31.86 12.38
CA LYS A 153 -2.09 -31.91 11.02
C LYS A 153 -3.14 -31.82 9.93
N GLU A 154 -4.32 -32.39 10.17
CA GLU A 154 -5.46 -32.37 9.25
C GLU A 154 -6.34 -31.12 9.40
N ALA A 155 -6.00 -30.23 10.35
CA ALA A 155 -6.76 -29.02 10.60
C ALA A 155 -6.70 -28.07 9.40
N LYS A 156 -7.87 -27.53 9.02
CA LYS A 156 -7.99 -26.45 8.05
C LYS A 156 -8.32 -25.16 8.77
N VAL A 157 -7.68 -24.07 8.37
CA VAL A 157 -7.86 -22.79 9.03
C VAL A 157 -8.33 -21.77 8.02
N THR A 158 -9.40 -21.07 8.40
CA THR A 158 -9.93 -19.94 7.67
C THR A 158 -9.87 -18.72 8.57
N TRP A 159 -9.24 -17.66 8.07
CA TRP A 159 -9.24 -16.35 8.70
C TRP A 159 -9.92 -15.35 7.77
N THR A 160 -11.04 -14.84 8.27
CA THR A 160 -11.88 -13.87 7.59
C THR A 160 -11.87 -12.56 8.39
N VAL A 161 -11.75 -11.45 7.67
CA VAL A 161 -11.90 -10.10 8.20
C VAL A 161 -13.24 -9.56 7.71
N ALA A 162 -14.08 -9.11 8.64
CA ALA A 162 -15.35 -8.50 8.33
C ALA A 162 -15.41 -7.08 8.87
N GLU A 163 -16.07 -6.18 8.14
CA GLU A 163 -16.46 -4.88 8.68
C GLU A 163 -17.61 -5.07 9.68
N LYS A 164 -17.67 -4.20 10.70
CA LYS A 164 -18.74 -4.14 11.68
C LYS A 164 -20.09 -4.09 10.98
N GLU A 165 -21.10 -4.75 11.56
CA GLU A 165 -22.43 -4.92 10.95
C GLU A 165 -22.42 -5.75 9.65
N TRP A 166 -21.32 -6.44 9.33
CA TRP A 166 -21.19 -7.31 8.16
C TRP A 166 -21.38 -6.59 6.81
N LYS A 167 -21.02 -5.30 6.74
CA LYS A 167 -21.11 -4.49 5.52
C LYS A 167 -20.24 -5.02 4.39
N ALA A 168 -19.06 -5.52 4.75
CA ALA A 168 -18.13 -6.15 3.83
C ALA A 168 -17.39 -7.30 4.54
N VAL A 169 -16.97 -8.30 3.76
CA VAL A 169 -16.26 -9.48 4.25
C VAL A 169 -15.16 -9.86 3.27
N PHE A 170 -14.00 -10.23 3.81
CA PHE A 170 -12.85 -10.67 3.03
C PHE A 170 -12.18 -11.86 3.71
N VAL A 171 -12.03 -12.96 2.96
CA VAL A 171 -11.28 -14.14 3.42
C VAL A 171 -9.79 -13.85 3.22
N LEU A 172 -9.11 -13.54 4.30
CA LEU A 172 -7.69 -13.17 4.29
C LEU A 172 -6.82 -14.41 4.05
N ALA A 173 -7.18 -15.55 4.65
CA ALA A 173 -6.50 -16.81 4.41
C ALA A 173 -7.46 -17.99 4.54
N GLU A 174 -7.27 -18.98 3.66
CA GLU A 174 -7.90 -20.29 3.74
C GLU A 174 -6.81 -21.32 3.41
N GLU A 175 -6.46 -22.16 4.38
CA GLU A 175 -5.39 -23.14 4.24
C GLU A 175 -5.82 -24.49 4.77
N SER A 176 -5.46 -25.55 4.05
CA SER A 176 -5.93 -26.90 4.32
C SER A 176 -4.90 -27.80 5.00
N VAL A 177 -3.64 -27.35 5.08
CA VAL A 177 -2.56 -28.13 5.70
C VAL A 177 -1.66 -27.23 6.54
N GLY A 178 -1.65 -27.49 7.85
CA GLY A 178 -0.73 -26.85 8.78
C GLY A 178 0.65 -27.49 8.75
N LYS A 179 1.70 -26.68 8.93
CA LYS A 179 3.03 -27.21 9.23
C LYS A 179 3.19 -27.20 10.74
N LEU A 180 3.19 -28.38 11.36
CA LEU A 180 3.67 -28.49 12.74
C LEU A 180 5.20 -28.47 12.71
N ALA A 181 5.80 -27.43 13.30
CA ALA A 181 7.22 -27.47 13.60
C ALA A 181 7.46 -28.46 14.75
N SER A 182 8.60 -29.16 14.70
CA SER A 182 9.01 -30.05 15.79
C SER A 182 9.24 -29.23 17.06
N GLY A 183 8.27 -29.26 17.97
CA GLY A 183 8.32 -28.56 19.26
C GLY A 183 7.28 -27.45 19.37
N VAL A 184 6.12 -27.84 19.90
CA VAL A 184 5.20 -27.00 20.68
C VAL A 184 4.15 -26.17 19.91
N ASP A 185 4.41 -25.59 18.73
CA ASP A 185 3.41 -24.73 18.05
C ASP A 185 3.14 -25.12 16.58
N GLY A 186 1.86 -25.13 16.20
CA GLY A 186 1.42 -25.29 14.80
C GLY A 186 1.35 -23.95 14.08
N PHE A 187 1.77 -23.88 12.81
CA PHE A 187 1.67 -22.64 12.03
C PHE A 187 1.13 -22.87 10.61
N PHE A 188 0.41 -21.86 10.12
CA PHE A 188 -0.17 -21.77 8.80
C PHE A 188 0.30 -20.47 8.17
N SER A 189 0.76 -20.56 6.93
CA SER A 189 1.13 -19.38 6.16
C SER A 189 0.55 -19.44 4.76
N LYS A 190 -0.12 -18.37 4.36
CA LYS A 190 -0.75 -18.25 3.05
C LYS A 190 -0.47 -16.89 2.45
N GLU A 191 0.08 -16.86 1.24
CA GLU A 191 0.23 -15.60 0.50
C GLU A 191 -1.15 -15.00 0.22
N LEU A 192 -1.29 -13.71 0.52
CA LEU A 192 -2.53 -12.97 0.35
C LEU A 192 -2.79 -12.70 -1.15
N PRO A 193 -4.05 -12.60 -1.61
CA PRO A 193 -4.34 -12.26 -2.99
C PRO A 193 -3.85 -10.83 -3.33
N SER A 194 -3.44 -10.58 -4.57
CA SER A 194 -3.02 -9.23 -4.94
C SER A 194 -4.23 -8.28 -5.03
N PRO A 195 -4.12 -7.05 -4.52
CA PRO A 195 -5.12 -6.03 -4.75
C PRO A 195 -4.95 -5.60 -6.21
N GLY A 196 -5.75 -6.17 -7.12
CA GLY A 196 -5.53 -6.27 -8.58
C GLY A 196 -5.32 -4.99 -9.38
N CYS A 197 -4.32 -4.18 -9.03
CA CYS A 197 -3.92 -2.99 -9.72
C CYS A 197 -2.72 -3.32 -10.63
N CYS A 198 -3.00 -3.38 -11.94
CA CYS A 198 -2.06 -3.57 -13.04
C CYS A 198 -1.38 -4.96 -13.11
N SER A 199 -1.86 -5.78 -14.05
CA SER A 199 -1.41 -7.14 -14.42
C SER A 199 -1.62 -8.24 -13.38
N ASN A 200 -2.30 -9.32 -13.79
CA ASN A 200 -2.64 -10.50 -12.97
C ASN A 200 -1.42 -11.35 -12.54
N THR A 201 -0.20 -10.82 -12.64
CA THR A 201 1.05 -11.56 -12.47
C THR A 201 1.85 -11.10 -11.25
N MET A 202 1.46 -9.99 -10.60
CA MET A 202 2.15 -9.52 -9.40
C MET A 202 1.54 -10.12 -8.14
N SER A 203 2.40 -10.73 -7.32
CA SER A 203 2.04 -11.26 -6.01
C SER A 203 1.76 -10.12 -5.03
N SER A 204 1.00 -10.36 -3.95
CA SER A 204 0.68 -9.31 -2.98
C SER A 204 1.90 -8.85 -2.17
N GLY A 205 2.96 -9.68 -2.13
CA GLY A 205 4.10 -9.47 -1.24
C GLY A 205 3.77 -9.63 0.25
N LEU A 206 2.56 -10.09 0.59
CA LEU A 206 2.07 -10.26 1.95
C LEU A 206 1.64 -11.71 2.21
N VAL A 207 1.79 -12.16 3.45
CA VAL A 207 1.47 -13.51 3.91
C VAL A 207 0.64 -13.40 5.18
N ALA A 208 -0.50 -14.09 5.24
CA ALA A 208 -1.18 -14.36 6.50
C ALA A 208 -0.34 -15.35 7.32
N ASP A 209 -0.09 -15.02 8.58
CA ASP A 209 0.56 -15.85 9.58
C ASP A 209 -0.47 -16.22 10.64
N ILE A 210 -0.76 -17.50 10.80
CA ILE A 210 -1.66 -18.01 11.84
C ILE A 210 -0.90 -19.07 12.65
N ARG A 211 -0.84 -18.90 13.97
CA ARG A 211 -0.10 -19.75 14.89
C ARG A 211 -0.97 -20.22 16.03
N PHE A 212 -0.84 -21.50 16.39
CA PHE A 212 -1.52 -22.11 17.51
C PHE A 212 -0.56 -22.28 18.68
N GLY A 213 -0.90 -21.68 19.81
CA GLY A 213 -0.29 -21.97 21.10
C GLY A 213 -0.98 -23.19 21.71
N LEU A 214 -0.22 -24.28 21.82
CA LEU A 214 -0.70 -25.55 22.36
C LEU A 214 -0.30 -25.69 23.82
N LYS A 215 -1.18 -26.30 24.61
CA LYS A 215 -0.90 -26.69 25.99
C LYS A 215 -1.06 -28.20 26.14
N ASP A 216 0.02 -28.84 26.56
CA ASP A 216 0.01 -30.28 26.84
C ASP A 216 -0.98 -30.60 27.98
N SER A 217 -1.74 -31.67 27.78
CA SER A 217 -2.59 -32.20 28.85
C SER A 217 -1.71 -32.85 29.94
N GLN A 218 -1.89 -32.43 31.20
CA GLN A 218 -1.14 -32.95 32.36
C GLN A 218 -1.35 -34.46 32.58
N ASP A 219 -2.45 -35.03 32.07
CA ASP A 219 -2.78 -36.46 32.19
C ASP A 219 -2.09 -37.36 31.15
N SER A 220 -1.33 -36.79 30.22
CA SER A 220 -0.56 -37.56 29.21
C SER A 220 0.52 -38.47 29.81
N SER A 221 0.94 -38.22 31.06
CA SER A 221 1.87 -39.10 31.80
C SER A 221 1.25 -40.43 32.25
N ARG A 222 -0.08 -40.59 32.20
CA ARG A 222 -0.81 -41.79 32.65
C ARG A 222 -1.40 -42.63 31.51
N ARG A 223 -1.38 -42.14 30.27
CA ARG A 223 -1.91 -42.89 29.12
C ARG A 223 -0.79 -43.68 28.46
N SER A 224 -0.93 -45.00 28.47
CA SER A 224 0.01 -45.97 27.90
C SER A 224 0.06 -45.98 26.36
N SER A 225 -0.75 -45.16 25.69
CA SER A 225 -0.64 -44.88 24.26
C SER A 225 0.24 -43.64 24.07
N GLY A 226 1.34 -43.75 23.34
CA GLY A 226 2.28 -42.65 23.09
C GLY A 226 1.74 -41.46 22.27
N ASP A 227 0.43 -41.27 22.22
CA ASP A 227 -0.22 -40.16 21.54
C ASP A 227 -0.40 -38.99 22.52
N ARG A 228 0.34 -37.91 22.27
CA ARG A 228 0.30 -36.69 23.09
C ARG A 228 -0.90 -35.86 22.67
N MET A 229 -1.83 -35.69 23.60
CA MET A 229 -2.98 -34.81 23.42
C MET A 229 -2.66 -33.41 23.92
N SER A 230 -3.02 -32.41 23.12
CA SER A 230 -2.83 -30.99 23.41
C SER A 230 -4.15 -30.25 23.27
N ARG A 231 -4.33 -29.15 23.99
CA ARG A 231 -5.44 -28.22 23.74
C ARG A 231 -4.92 -26.93 23.12
N ILE A 232 -5.70 -26.30 22.25
CA ILE A 232 -5.40 -24.96 21.73
C ILE A 232 -5.75 -23.97 22.83
N GLU A 233 -4.76 -23.30 23.40
CA GLU A 233 -4.97 -22.26 24.41
C GLU A 233 -5.10 -20.87 23.76
N LYS A 234 -4.44 -20.69 22.62
CA LYS A 234 -4.31 -19.40 21.96
C LYS A 234 -4.14 -19.53 20.46
N VAL A 235 -4.75 -18.62 19.72
CA VAL A 235 -4.50 -18.41 18.29
C VAL A 235 -3.86 -17.04 18.11
N SER A 236 -2.68 -17.00 17.51
CA SER A 236 -2.01 -15.75 17.13
C SER A 236 -2.18 -15.56 15.63
N VAL A 237 -2.67 -14.39 15.21
CA VAL A 237 -2.85 -14.05 13.79
C VAL A 237 -2.06 -12.79 13.46
N GLY A 238 -1.54 -12.70 12.25
CA GLY A 238 -0.86 -11.52 11.78
C GLY A 238 -0.60 -11.53 10.28
N VAL A 239 -0.09 -10.43 9.76
CA VAL A 239 0.31 -10.33 8.35
C VAL A 239 1.80 -10.02 8.30
N MET A 240 2.52 -10.73 7.43
CA MET A 240 3.97 -10.62 7.25
C MET A 240 4.30 -10.22 5.81
N SER A 241 5.46 -9.60 5.61
CA SER A 241 6.01 -9.41 4.26
C SER A 241 6.71 -10.68 3.78
N VAL A 242 6.45 -11.08 2.54
CA VAL A 242 7.16 -12.20 1.85
C VAL A 242 8.67 -11.94 1.78
N LEU A 243 9.07 -10.66 1.69
CA LEU A 243 10.47 -10.29 1.44
C LEU A 243 11.39 -10.51 2.64
N ASN A 244 10.90 -10.22 3.84
CA ASN A 244 11.73 -10.20 5.05
C ASN A 244 11.16 -11.07 6.18
N TRP A 245 10.00 -11.70 5.99
CA TRP A 245 9.32 -12.52 6.99
C TRP A 245 9.19 -11.80 8.34
N ARG A 246 8.83 -10.52 8.30
CA ARG A 246 8.47 -9.72 9.47
C ARG A 246 7.03 -9.28 9.38
N HIS A 247 6.37 -9.18 10.54
CA HIS A 247 5.04 -8.59 10.62
C HIS A 247 5.08 -7.16 10.08
N VAL A 248 4.07 -6.79 9.30
CA VAL A 248 3.93 -5.45 8.73
C VAL A 248 3.16 -4.55 9.68
N SER A 249 3.18 -3.24 9.43
CA SER A 249 2.47 -2.28 10.28
C SER A 249 0.95 -2.43 10.16
N VAL A 250 0.22 -1.98 11.18
CA VAL A 250 -1.25 -1.92 11.11
C VAL A 250 -1.74 -1.08 9.94
N GLU A 251 -1.09 0.05 9.67
CA GLU A 251 -1.49 0.97 8.58
C GLU A 251 -1.37 0.31 7.21
N ASP A 252 -0.27 -0.41 6.95
CA ASP A 252 -0.05 -1.11 5.67
C ASP A 252 -1.14 -2.15 5.40
N VAL A 253 -1.53 -2.90 6.44
CA VAL A 253 -2.59 -3.92 6.31
C VAL A 253 -3.97 -3.28 6.14
N LEU A 254 -4.24 -2.16 6.83
CA LEU A 254 -5.50 -1.44 6.62
C LEU A 254 -5.60 -0.90 5.19
N PHE A 255 -4.53 -0.38 4.61
CA PHE A 255 -4.51 -0.02 3.19
C PHE A 255 -4.77 -1.21 2.29
N TYR A 256 -4.14 -2.33 2.58
CA TYR A 256 -4.36 -3.56 1.83
C TYR A 256 -5.85 -3.97 1.89
N LEU A 257 -6.44 -4.03 3.09
CA LEU A 257 -7.83 -4.43 3.31
C LEU A 257 -8.85 -3.49 2.68
N GLU A 258 -8.57 -2.19 2.58
CA GLU A 258 -9.45 -1.22 1.89
C GLU A 258 -9.74 -1.61 0.43
N HIS A 259 -8.82 -2.29 -0.25
CA HIS A 259 -9.03 -2.73 -1.63
C HIS A 259 -10.14 -3.79 -1.75
N PHE A 260 -10.37 -4.56 -0.69
CA PHE A 260 -11.31 -5.69 -0.69
C PHE A 260 -12.60 -5.39 0.05
N LEU A 261 -12.55 -4.55 1.08
CA LEU A 261 -13.70 -4.21 1.90
C LEU A 261 -14.55 -3.04 1.34
N GLN A 262 -14.19 -2.47 0.18
CA GLN A 262 -14.93 -1.41 -0.52
C GLN A 262 -15.37 -0.23 0.38
N VAL A 263 -14.53 0.14 1.35
CA VAL A 263 -14.70 1.35 2.18
C VAL A 263 -14.15 2.58 1.45
#